data_AF-A0A7V5S0P5-F1
#
_entry.id   AF-A0A7V5S0P5-F1
#
_cell.length_a   1.000
_cell.length_b   1.000
_cell.length_c   1.000
_cell.angle_alpha   90.00
_cell.angle_beta   90.00
_cell.angle_gamma   90.00
#
_symmetry.space_group_name_H-M   'P 1'
#
loop_
_entity.id
_entity.type
_entity.pdbx_description
1 polymer ?
#
loop_
_entity_poly.entity_id
_entity_poly.type
_entity_poly.pdbx_seq_one_letter_code
_entity_poly.pdbx_strand_id
1 'polypeptide(L)'
;MIDLTLWTALGVMAWGIMVAWFHWKQWGIITPFSGFLIASVIFVSPGFIHFYFFYDKAGFAQNALLNASLGLGMATAGGYIAEHWFAQRRYSAWRRPLKAVRLHYCPRAYLMTAFILMIFVALYFALLGYLPLLEGFRALLTEGFKPGLVNTHRVMRDIYVNPDAQYIPLQGLLEAFRYIGMIIVCLWFLHWYRLGYRRRIATWMMLAAIFWLVATGQRWPLLHLLLACLIYFSITLSTRQFWRVVLTVSLIGALVGTVLTALLGRTTEQLTSLLEILYFGGGNLMERILYGNAVAPVLSFDLYPGRYPLLYGGSYLQNLLSYLPGPSPSFPVTFNWIVMGDTQGFTAPPDFYTEAYINFGYMGTALLSFLFGVALAGVTRLALPLLRTLTGVSLYATMTLYLSMTSSTGVTFFLGWVVVAGAVVGLLQVAVFIERFLGRGSWRREEMQADTEKSRLGRPHEKGAIQA
;
A
#
# COMPACT_ATOMS: atom_id res chain seq x y z
N MET A 1 10.36 -16.21 -31.70
CA MET A 1 11.75 -15.73 -31.46
C MET A 1 11.75 -14.67 -30.37
N ILE A 2 12.71 -14.75 -29.44
CA ILE A 2 12.95 -13.74 -28.39
C ILE A 2 13.77 -12.61 -29.03
N ASP A 3 13.32 -11.36 -28.91
CA ASP A 3 14.04 -10.18 -29.41
C ASP A 3 14.76 -9.42 -28.30
N LEU A 4 15.50 -8.37 -28.67
CA LEU A 4 16.29 -7.56 -27.75
C LEU A 4 15.42 -6.89 -26.67
N THR A 5 14.19 -6.49 -27.00
CA THR A 5 13.25 -5.85 -26.05
C THR A 5 12.90 -6.80 -24.92
N LEU A 6 12.52 -8.04 -25.27
CA LEU A 6 12.21 -9.06 -24.26
C LEU A 6 13.45 -9.46 -23.43
N TRP A 7 14.62 -9.61 -24.06
CA TRP A 7 15.86 -9.87 -23.33
C TRP A 7 16.21 -8.75 -22.33
N THR A 8 16.02 -7.50 -22.75
CA THR A 8 16.25 -6.32 -21.90
C THR A 8 15.33 -6.34 -20.69
N ALA A 9 14.03 -6.58 -20.91
CA ALA A 9 13.04 -6.67 -19.84
C ALA A 9 13.40 -7.75 -18.81
N LEU A 10 13.69 -8.97 -19.27
CA LEU A 10 14.05 -10.08 -18.39
C LEU A 10 15.37 -9.83 -17.64
N GLY A 11 16.38 -9.27 -18.32
CA GLY A 11 17.66 -8.91 -17.72
C GLY A 11 17.52 -7.86 -16.62
N VAL A 12 16.74 -6.81 -16.88
CA VAL A 12 16.47 -5.76 -15.87
C VAL A 12 15.65 -6.30 -14.70
N MET A 13 14.63 -7.13 -14.94
CA MET A 13 13.87 -7.76 -13.85
C MET A 13 14.77 -8.61 -12.96
N ALA A 14 15.64 -9.43 -13.55
CA ALA A 14 16.61 -10.24 -12.81
C ALA A 14 17.57 -9.37 -11.99
N TRP A 15 18.06 -8.26 -12.58
CA TRP A 15 18.92 -7.31 -11.87
C TRP A 15 18.19 -6.65 -10.70
N GLY A 16 16.96 -6.19 -10.90
CA GLY A 16 16.11 -5.60 -9.86
C GLY A 16 15.85 -6.56 -8.69
N ILE A 17 15.52 -7.83 -8.98
CA ILE A 17 15.37 -8.87 -7.95
C ILE A 17 16.68 -9.09 -7.20
N MET A 18 17.81 -9.20 -7.92
CA MET A 18 19.12 -9.43 -7.32
C MET A 18 19.50 -8.29 -6.36
N VAL A 19 19.29 -7.04 -6.76
CA VAL A 19 19.52 -5.87 -5.91
C VAL A 19 18.58 -5.86 -4.72
N ALA A 20 17.28 -6.09 -4.91
CA ALA A 20 16.31 -6.17 -3.81
C ALA A 20 16.66 -7.28 -2.81
N TRP A 21 17.14 -8.43 -3.29
CA TRP A 21 17.59 -9.55 -2.47
C TRP A 21 18.86 -9.22 -1.67
N PHE A 22 19.84 -8.59 -2.30
CA PHE A 22 21.04 -8.10 -1.62
C PHE A 22 20.66 -7.11 -0.50
N HIS A 23 19.76 -6.18 -0.81
CA HIS A 23 19.20 -5.23 0.17
C HIS A 23 18.51 -5.94 1.33
N TRP A 24 17.67 -6.93 1.05
CA TRP A 24 17.03 -7.73 2.09
C TRP A 24 18.06 -8.42 2.99
N LYS A 25 19.13 -8.99 2.43
CA LYS A 25 20.23 -9.60 3.20
C LYS A 25 20.97 -8.57 4.06
N GLN A 26 21.20 -7.37 3.54
CA GLN A 26 21.91 -6.30 4.23
C GLN A 26 21.11 -5.69 5.38
N TRP A 27 19.85 -5.34 5.13
CA TRP A 27 18.99 -4.63 6.08
C TRP A 27 18.22 -5.58 7.00
N GLY A 28 17.93 -6.78 6.52
CA GLY A 28 17.10 -7.77 7.17
C GLY A 28 15.60 -7.44 7.14
N ILE A 29 15.16 -6.35 6.51
CA ILE A 29 13.77 -5.89 6.49
C ILE A 29 13.37 -5.47 5.07
N ILE A 30 12.07 -5.36 4.79
CA ILE A 30 11.60 -4.76 3.54
C ILE A 30 11.82 -3.26 3.65
N THR A 31 12.64 -2.70 2.77
CA THR A 31 12.87 -1.26 2.65
C THR A 31 12.05 -0.65 1.52
N PRO A 32 11.75 0.66 1.55
CA PRO A 32 11.07 1.34 0.45
C PRO A 32 11.70 1.04 -0.92
N PHE A 33 13.03 1.08 -1.01
CA PHE A 33 13.75 0.77 -2.25
C PHE A 33 13.56 -0.69 -2.69
N SER A 34 13.83 -1.67 -1.80
CA SER A 34 13.65 -3.09 -2.14
C SER A 34 12.20 -3.43 -2.48
N GLY A 35 11.25 -2.80 -1.78
CA GLY A 35 9.82 -3.01 -1.98
C GLY A 35 9.36 -2.46 -3.33
N PHE A 36 9.85 -1.29 -3.75
CA PHE A 36 9.59 -0.72 -5.07
C PHE A 36 10.11 -1.61 -6.21
N LEU A 37 11.33 -2.15 -6.08
CA LEU A 37 11.89 -3.05 -7.07
C LEU A 37 11.07 -4.35 -7.19
N ILE A 38 10.72 -4.96 -6.06
CA ILE A 38 9.88 -6.16 -6.03
C ILE A 38 8.49 -5.89 -6.61
N ALA A 39 7.87 -4.76 -6.23
CA ALA A 39 6.55 -4.38 -6.72
C ALA A 39 6.56 -4.13 -8.23
N SER A 40 7.59 -3.47 -8.77
CA SER A 40 7.77 -3.27 -10.22
C SER A 40 7.90 -4.58 -10.98
N VAL A 41 8.61 -5.55 -10.42
CA VAL A 41 8.81 -6.86 -11.05
C VAL A 41 7.55 -7.73 -10.97
N ILE A 42 6.75 -7.61 -9.91
CA ILE A 42 5.56 -8.46 -9.70
C ILE A 42 4.29 -7.84 -10.30
N PHE A 43 4.06 -6.54 -10.14
CA PHE A 43 2.80 -5.88 -10.47
C PHE A 43 2.81 -5.09 -11.78
N VAL A 44 4.00 -4.81 -12.34
CA VAL A 44 4.11 -4.03 -13.60
C VAL A 44 4.63 -4.92 -14.72
N SER A 45 5.83 -5.47 -14.55
CA SER A 45 6.55 -6.19 -15.63
C SER A 45 5.76 -7.34 -16.29
N PRO A 46 5.05 -8.21 -15.55
CA PRO A 46 4.33 -9.33 -16.16
C PRO A 46 3.21 -8.88 -17.10
N GLY A 47 2.55 -7.75 -16.79
CA GLY A 47 1.48 -7.22 -17.60
C GLY A 47 1.99 -6.64 -18.92
N PHE A 48 3.11 -5.93 -18.87
CA PHE A 48 3.77 -5.42 -20.07
C PHE A 48 4.29 -6.55 -20.96
N ILE A 49 4.85 -7.62 -20.37
CA ILE A 49 5.25 -8.81 -21.12
C ILE A 49 4.05 -9.52 -21.75
N HIS A 50 2.95 -9.67 -20.99
CA HIS A 50 1.71 -10.26 -21.50
C HIS A 50 1.20 -9.48 -22.71
N PHE A 51 1.08 -8.15 -22.62
CA PHE A 51 0.59 -7.34 -23.74
C PHE A 51 1.56 -7.24 -24.92
N TYR A 52 2.86 -7.32 -24.67
CA TYR A 52 3.86 -7.46 -25.73
C TYR A 52 3.59 -8.70 -26.60
N PHE A 53 3.19 -9.84 -26.00
CA PHE A 53 2.79 -11.02 -26.76
C PHE A 53 1.37 -10.94 -27.30
N PHE A 54 0.41 -10.43 -26.52
CA PHE A 54 -1.00 -10.35 -26.90
C PHE A 54 -1.22 -9.51 -28.16
N TYR A 55 -0.46 -8.43 -28.35
CA TYR A 55 -0.53 -7.57 -29.52
C TYR A 55 0.48 -7.93 -30.60
N ASP A 56 0.92 -9.20 -30.67
CA ASP A 56 1.87 -9.69 -31.68
C ASP A 56 3.11 -8.80 -31.83
N LYS A 57 3.59 -8.25 -30.71
CA LYS A 57 4.74 -7.33 -30.66
C LYS A 57 4.53 -6.07 -31.49
N ALA A 58 3.33 -5.53 -31.54
CA ALA A 58 3.06 -4.21 -32.12
C ALA A 58 3.99 -3.14 -31.52
N GLY A 59 4.36 -2.14 -32.33
CA GLY A 59 5.37 -1.13 -31.95
C GLY A 59 5.07 -0.43 -30.63
N PHE A 60 3.80 -0.07 -30.36
CA PHE A 60 3.41 0.56 -29.09
C PHE A 60 3.64 -0.37 -27.88
N ALA A 61 3.36 -1.67 -28.01
CA ALA A 61 3.54 -2.64 -26.94
C ALA A 61 5.04 -2.93 -26.69
N GLN A 62 5.86 -2.95 -27.74
CA GLN A 62 7.32 -3.01 -27.61
C GLN A 62 7.87 -1.78 -26.89
N ASN A 63 7.42 -0.59 -27.29
CA ASN A 63 7.81 0.68 -26.70
C ASN A 63 7.41 0.76 -25.21
N ALA A 64 6.20 0.31 -24.87
CA ALA A 64 5.73 0.22 -23.50
C ALA A 64 6.65 -0.67 -22.64
N LEU A 65 6.94 -1.89 -23.12
CA LEU A 65 7.80 -2.84 -22.41
C LEU A 65 9.24 -2.30 -22.27
N LEU A 66 9.78 -1.69 -23.32
CA LEU A 66 11.10 -1.07 -23.30
C LEU A 66 11.16 0.09 -22.30
N ASN A 67 10.14 0.95 -22.28
CA ASN A 67 10.05 2.08 -21.36
C ASN A 67 10.00 1.64 -19.89
N ALA A 68 9.14 0.65 -19.57
CA ALA A 68 9.06 0.09 -18.22
C ALA A 68 10.39 -0.56 -17.79
N SER A 69 11.05 -1.26 -18.72
CA SER A 69 12.38 -1.86 -18.49
C SER A 69 13.46 -0.80 -18.28
N LEU A 70 13.48 0.25 -19.09
CA LEU A 70 14.40 1.39 -18.94
C LEU A 70 14.19 2.05 -17.57
N GLY A 71 12.94 2.32 -17.20
CA GLY A 71 12.61 2.91 -15.91
C GLY A 71 13.06 2.05 -14.72
N LEU A 72 12.72 0.76 -14.71
CA LEU A 72 13.15 -0.16 -13.66
C LEU A 72 14.68 -0.27 -13.58
N GLY A 73 15.37 -0.33 -14.73
CA GLY A 73 16.82 -0.39 -14.81
C GLY A 73 17.47 0.86 -14.21
N MET A 74 16.96 2.04 -14.57
CA MET A 74 17.48 3.31 -14.06
C MET A 74 17.17 3.52 -12.58
N ALA A 75 15.98 3.13 -12.09
CA ALA A 75 15.68 3.15 -10.66
C ALA A 75 16.60 2.21 -9.86
N THR A 76 16.87 1.01 -10.41
CA THR A 76 17.81 0.05 -9.82
C THR A 76 19.22 0.65 -9.75
N ALA A 77 19.70 1.25 -10.85
CA ALA A 77 21.01 1.91 -10.91
C ALA A 77 21.14 3.05 -9.89
N GLY A 78 20.16 3.96 -9.87
CA GLY A 78 20.18 5.13 -9.00
C GLY A 78 20.17 4.74 -7.51
N GLY A 79 19.30 3.81 -7.11
CA GLY A 79 19.25 3.35 -5.74
C GLY A 79 20.50 2.57 -5.32
N TYR A 80 21.06 1.74 -6.22
CA TYR A 80 22.31 1.02 -5.97
C TYR A 80 23.51 1.95 -5.76
N ILE A 81 23.65 2.97 -6.61
CA ILE A 81 24.71 3.99 -6.49
C ILE A 81 24.54 4.78 -5.19
N ALA A 82 23.33 5.26 -4.91
CA ALA A 82 23.04 6.00 -3.68
C ALA A 82 23.40 5.19 -2.44
N GLU A 83 23.05 3.90 -2.42
CA GLU A 83 23.35 3.04 -1.29
C GLU A 83 24.83 2.77 -1.12
N HIS A 84 25.59 2.59 -2.21
CA HIS A 84 27.05 2.52 -2.14
C HIS A 84 27.67 3.79 -1.58
N TRP A 85 27.13 4.95 -1.98
CA TRP A 85 27.63 6.23 -1.48
C TRP A 85 27.32 6.42 0.01
N PHE A 86 26.13 6.00 0.44
CA PHE A 86 25.72 6.05 1.84
C PHE A 86 26.30 4.90 2.69
N ALA A 87 26.90 3.88 2.08
CA ALA A 87 27.38 2.65 2.75
C ALA A 87 28.59 2.82 3.67
N GLN A 88 29.19 4.01 3.72
CA GLN A 88 30.35 4.28 4.56
C GLN A 88 30.07 4.21 6.08
N ARG A 89 28.81 4.01 6.51
CA ARG A 89 28.45 3.81 7.92
C ARG A 89 28.04 2.36 8.18
N ARG A 90 28.73 1.69 9.13
CA ARG A 90 28.47 0.30 9.56
C ARG A 90 26.96 0.02 9.70
N TYR A 91 26.48 -0.92 8.91
CA TYR A 91 25.10 -1.40 8.96
C TYR A 91 24.96 -2.46 10.06
N SER A 92 24.25 -2.14 11.13
CA SER A 92 23.67 -3.17 12.00
C SER A 92 22.33 -3.60 11.43
N ALA A 93 22.01 -4.90 11.42
CA ALA A 93 20.67 -5.38 11.03
C ALA A 93 19.58 -4.64 11.83
N TRP A 94 18.56 -4.10 11.14
CA TRP A 94 17.55 -3.22 11.75
C TRP A 94 16.29 -3.96 12.23
N ARG A 95 16.32 -5.29 12.22
CA ARG A 95 15.28 -6.10 12.85
C ARG A 95 15.21 -5.77 14.34
N ARG A 96 13.99 -5.62 14.84
CA ARG A 96 13.73 -5.34 16.25
C ARG A 96 12.85 -6.46 16.80
N PRO A 97 13.28 -7.17 17.87
CA PRO A 97 12.38 -8.12 18.50
C PRO A 97 11.14 -7.37 19.00
N LEU A 98 9.98 -8.02 18.96
CA LEU A 98 8.70 -7.39 19.28
C LEU A 98 8.72 -6.57 20.59
N LYS A 99 9.37 -7.10 21.64
CA LYS A 99 9.50 -6.46 22.96
C LYS A 99 10.39 -5.21 22.97
N ALA A 100 11.24 -5.01 21.97
CA ALA A 100 12.10 -3.82 21.87
C ALA A 100 11.40 -2.61 21.22
N VAL A 101 10.24 -2.82 20.59
CA VAL A 101 9.43 -1.73 20.04
C VAL A 101 8.63 -1.11 21.19
N ARG A 102 8.91 0.16 21.50
CA ARG A 102 8.27 0.86 22.64
C ARG A 102 6.95 1.49 22.24
N LEU A 103 6.00 1.53 23.17
CA LEU A 103 4.83 2.39 23.03
C LEU A 103 5.29 3.85 23.24
N HIS A 104 5.28 4.67 22.19
CA HIS A 104 5.68 6.07 22.31
C HIS A 104 4.69 6.92 23.10
N TYR A 105 3.41 6.57 22.98
CA TYR A 105 2.28 7.25 23.58
C TYR A 105 1.54 6.31 24.55
N CYS A 106 0.73 6.88 25.44
CA CYS A 106 -0.09 6.07 26.33
C CYS A 106 -1.14 5.27 25.53
N PRO A 107 -1.54 4.08 25.99
CA PRO A 107 -2.56 3.26 25.32
C PRO A 107 -3.87 4.00 25.01
N ARG A 108 -4.28 4.92 25.88
CA ARG A 108 -5.49 5.74 25.67
C ARG A 108 -5.37 6.66 24.47
N ALA A 109 -4.20 7.27 24.23
CA ALA A 109 -3.99 8.12 23.07
C ALA A 109 -4.15 7.36 21.74
N TYR A 110 -3.66 6.11 21.69
CA TYR A 110 -3.87 5.23 20.53
C TYR A 110 -5.36 4.90 20.32
N LEU A 111 -6.09 4.59 21.40
CA LEU A 111 -7.53 4.30 21.34
C LEU A 111 -8.34 5.53 20.89
N MET A 112 -8.07 6.71 21.46
CA MET A 112 -8.72 7.96 21.08
C MET A 112 -8.46 8.28 19.59
N THR A 113 -7.20 8.18 19.16
CA THR A 113 -6.84 8.44 17.76
C THR A 113 -7.53 7.44 16.82
N ALA A 114 -7.53 6.15 17.16
CA ALA A 114 -8.22 5.13 16.38
C ALA A 114 -9.72 5.40 16.27
N PHE A 115 -10.36 5.80 17.38
CA PHE A 115 -11.78 6.12 17.40
C PHE A 115 -12.11 7.35 16.54
N ILE A 116 -11.31 8.42 16.62
CA ILE A 116 -11.46 9.61 15.77
C ILE A 116 -11.32 9.26 14.29
N LEU A 117 -10.31 8.45 13.93
CA LEU A 117 -10.14 7.99 12.55
C LEU A 117 -11.32 7.15 12.08
N MET A 118 -11.85 6.26 12.92
CA MET A 118 -13.06 5.48 12.60
C MET A 118 -14.28 6.38 12.42
N ILE A 119 -14.43 7.47 13.20
CA ILE A 119 -15.49 8.47 13.00
C ILE A 119 -15.35 9.13 11.63
N PHE A 120 -14.14 9.54 11.22
CA PHE A 120 -13.94 10.12 9.89
C PHE A 120 -14.29 9.15 8.76
N VAL A 121 -13.97 7.87 8.92
CA VAL A 121 -14.36 6.84 7.93
C VAL A 121 -15.86 6.57 7.98
N ALA A 122 -16.49 6.57 9.15
CA ALA A 122 -17.95 6.44 9.26
C ALA A 122 -18.67 7.64 8.63
N LEU A 123 -18.14 8.85 8.82
CA LEU A 123 -18.64 10.07 8.18
C LEU A 123 -18.58 9.96 6.65
N TYR A 124 -17.52 9.37 6.09
CA TYR A 124 -17.44 9.10 4.64
C TYR A 124 -18.62 8.25 4.15
N PHE A 125 -18.94 7.15 4.83
CA PHE A 125 -20.08 6.31 4.44
C PHE A 125 -21.44 6.96 4.74
N ALA A 126 -21.53 7.77 5.79
CA ALA A 126 -22.73 8.55 6.08
C ALA A 126 -23.00 9.59 4.98
N LEU A 127 -21.96 10.26 4.49
CA LEU A 127 -22.04 11.21 3.37
C LEU A 127 -22.35 10.52 2.04
N LEU A 128 -21.89 9.28 1.85
CA LEU A 128 -22.28 8.45 0.70
C LEU A 128 -23.75 7.99 0.78
N GLY A 129 -24.32 7.91 1.98
CA GLY A 129 -25.68 7.44 2.22
C GLY A 129 -25.85 5.92 2.30
N TYR A 130 -24.79 5.13 2.10
CA TYR A 130 -24.85 3.66 2.13
C TYR A 130 -23.47 3.01 2.33
N LEU A 131 -23.44 1.70 2.63
CA LEU A 131 -22.23 0.87 2.73
C LEU A 131 -22.23 -0.20 1.63
N PRO A 132 -21.43 -0.06 0.54
CA PRO A 132 -21.48 -0.96 -0.62
C PRO A 132 -21.34 -2.45 -0.27
N LEU A 133 -20.46 -2.78 0.68
CA LEU A 133 -20.26 -4.17 1.09
C LEU A 133 -21.51 -4.75 1.77
N LEU A 134 -22.19 -3.96 2.62
CA LEU A 134 -23.39 -4.42 3.31
C LEU A 134 -24.57 -4.56 2.34
N GLU A 135 -24.72 -3.65 1.38
CA GLU A 135 -25.72 -3.79 0.32
C GLU A 135 -25.44 -5.02 -0.55
N GLY A 136 -24.17 -5.27 -0.90
CA GLY A 136 -23.78 -6.48 -1.62
C GLY A 136 -24.09 -7.77 -0.84
N PHE A 137 -23.89 -7.78 0.48
CA PHE A 137 -24.28 -8.92 1.33
C PHE A 137 -25.80 -9.07 1.45
N ARG A 138 -26.53 -7.96 1.58
CA ARG A 138 -27.99 -7.97 1.60
C ARG A 138 -28.54 -8.56 0.31
N ALA A 139 -28.05 -8.08 -0.84
CA ALA A 139 -28.44 -8.58 -2.15
C ALA A 139 -28.08 -10.07 -2.32
N LEU A 140 -26.92 -10.52 -1.83
CA LEU A 140 -26.55 -11.95 -1.82
C LEU A 140 -27.55 -12.79 -1.01
N LEU A 141 -28.03 -12.29 0.13
CA LEU A 141 -28.98 -12.99 0.99
C LEU A 141 -30.41 -12.99 0.43
N THR A 142 -30.83 -11.92 -0.25
CA THR A 142 -32.21 -11.76 -0.75
C THR A 142 -32.39 -12.28 -2.17
N GLU A 143 -31.38 -12.15 -3.03
CA GLU A 143 -31.46 -12.46 -4.47
C GLU A 143 -30.61 -13.67 -4.88
N GLY A 144 -29.78 -14.20 -3.97
CA GLY A 144 -28.79 -15.21 -4.28
C GLY A 144 -27.55 -14.65 -4.97
N PHE A 145 -26.63 -15.52 -5.40
CA PHE A 145 -25.42 -15.09 -6.09
C PHE A 145 -25.75 -14.58 -7.50
N LYS A 146 -25.34 -13.34 -7.79
CA LYS A 146 -25.32 -12.76 -9.14
C LYS A 146 -23.93 -12.14 -9.39
N PRO A 147 -23.38 -12.25 -10.60
CA PRO A 147 -22.15 -11.54 -10.95
C PRO A 147 -22.29 -10.03 -10.72
N GLY A 148 -21.28 -9.42 -10.10
CA GLY A 148 -21.25 -7.97 -9.89
C GLY A 148 -22.16 -7.45 -8.77
N LEU A 149 -22.65 -8.30 -7.85
CA LEU A 149 -23.48 -7.90 -6.68
C LEU A 149 -22.92 -6.72 -5.88
N VAL A 150 -21.59 -6.67 -5.71
CA VAL A 150 -20.92 -5.58 -4.98
C VAL A 150 -20.58 -4.40 -5.91
N ASN A 151 -20.62 -4.63 -7.22
CA ASN A 151 -20.19 -3.69 -8.25
C ASN A 151 -21.34 -2.80 -8.75
N THR A 152 -22.60 -3.24 -8.64
CA THR A 152 -23.82 -2.45 -8.91
C THR A 152 -23.97 -1.27 -7.96
N HIS A 153 -23.59 -1.46 -6.70
CA HIS A 153 -23.60 -0.43 -5.66
C HIS A 153 -22.22 0.16 -5.41
N ARG A 154 -21.20 -0.17 -6.20
CA ARG A 154 -19.89 0.46 -6.01
C ARG A 154 -20.08 1.93 -6.33
N VAL A 155 -19.73 2.79 -5.37
CA VAL A 155 -19.62 4.25 -5.54
C VAL A 155 -19.02 4.50 -6.91
N MET A 156 -19.88 4.81 -7.86
CA MET A 156 -19.44 5.55 -9.02
C MET A 156 -18.84 6.80 -8.38
N ARG A 157 -17.56 7.06 -8.64
CA ARG A 157 -16.98 8.38 -8.34
C ARG A 157 -17.59 9.38 -9.33
N ASP A 158 -18.92 9.38 -9.41
CA ASP A 158 -19.72 10.09 -10.39
C ASP A 158 -19.40 11.57 -10.29
N ILE A 159 -19.10 12.11 -9.12
CA ILE A 159 -18.78 13.53 -8.92
C ILE A 159 -17.63 14.03 -9.81
N TYR A 160 -16.67 13.17 -10.19
CA TYR A 160 -15.51 13.57 -10.99
C TYR A 160 -15.67 13.31 -12.50
N VAL A 161 -16.85 12.83 -12.92
CA VAL A 161 -17.11 12.34 -14.27
C VAL A 161 -18.50 12.77 -14.76
N ASN A 162 -19.50 12.63 -13.90
CA ASN A 162 -20.86 13.10 -14.01
C ASN A 162 -20.99 14.47 -13.28
N PRO A 163 -21.12 15.58 -14.02
CA PRO A 163 -21.31 16.91 -13.42
C PRO A 163 -22.60 17.03 -12.59
N ASP A 164 -23.55 16.12 -12.75
CA ASP A 164 -24.82 16.09 -12.00
C ASP A 164 -24.73 15.35 -10.67
N ALA A 165 -23.57 14.75 -10.34
CA ALA A 165 -23.42 14.00 -9.10
C ALA A 165 -23.09 14.88 -7.90
N GLN A 166 -23.72 14.55 -6.77
CA GLN A 166 -23.65 15.32 -5.54
C GLN A 166 -22.23 15.35 -4.99
N TYR A 167 -21.53 16.49 -5.10
CA TYR A 167 -20.19 16.67 -4.54
C TYR A 167 -20.17 16.33 -3.04
N ILE A 168 -19.30 15.38 -2.67
CA ILE A 168 -19.03 15.01 -1.28
C ILE A 168 -17.77 15.77 -0.85
N PRO A 169 -17.89 16.77 0.04
CA PRO A 169 -16.73 17.50 0.53
C PRO A 169 -15.71 16.56 1.17
N LEU A 170 -14.42 16.78 0.87
CA LEU A 170 -13.30 16.05 1.44
C LEU A 170 -13.30 14.53 1.16
N GLN A 171 -14.06 14.05 0.17
CA GLN A 171 -14.16 12.62 -0.16
C GLN A 171 -12.80 11.93 -0.26
N GLY A 172 -11.85 12.51 -1.02
CA GLY A 172 -10.51 11.96 -1.19
C GLY A 172 -9.72 11.86 0.11
N LEU A 173 -9.85 12.85 1.00
CA LEU A 173 -9.20 12.84 2.32
C LEU A 173 -9.79 11.76 3.23
N LEU A 174 -11.12 11.65 3.29
CA LEU A 174 -11.77 10.63 4.12
C LEU A 174 -11.49 9.21 3.59
N GLU A 175 -11.40 9.05 2.26
CA GLU A 175 -10.97 7.80 1.65
C GLU A 175 -9.51 7.48 1.98
N ALA A 176 -8.62 8.48 2.01
CA ALA A 176 -7.24 8.31 2.45
C ALA A 176 -7.16 7.89 3.93
N PHE A 177 -7.98 8.44 4.83
CA PHE A 177 -8.08 7.97 6.21
C PHE A 177 -8.48 6.50 6.29
N ARG A 178 -9.39 6.05 5.43
CA ARG A 178 -9.75 4.64 5.33
C ARG A 178 -8.59 3.78 4.84
N TYR A 179 -7.93 4.15 3.75
CA TYR A 179 -6.85 3.34 3.16
C TYR A 179 -5.55 3.32 3.95
N ILE A 180 -5.20 4.43 4.59
CA ILE A 180 -3.91 4.60 5.27
C ILE A 180 -4.11 4.53 6.78
N GLY A 181 -5.07 5.31 7.30
CA GLY A 181 -5.35 5.39 8.74
C GLY A 181 -5.78 4.06 9.32
N MET A 182 -6.72 3.34 8.69
CA MET A 182 -7.16 2.03 9.20
C MET A 182 -6.05 0.98 9.16
N ILE A 183 -5.12 1.04 8.20
CA ILE A 183 -3.94 0.16 8.20
C ILE A 183 -3.05 0.46 9.39
N ILE A 184 -2.75 1.74 9.66
CA ILE A 184 -1.95 2.15 10.82
C ILE A 184 -2.60 1.66 12.12
N VAL A 185 -3.90 1.90 12.28
CA VAL A 185 -4.70 1.44 13.43
C VAL A 185 -4.63 -0.09 13.56
N CYS A 186 -4.82 -0.83 12.47
CA CYS A 186 -4.74 -2.28 12.46
C CYS A 186 -3.35 -2.77 12.91
N LEU A 187 -2.26 -2.13 12.47
CA LEU A 187 -0.91 -2.48 12.89
C LEU A 187 -0.66 -2.21 14.37
N TRP A 188 -1.22 -1.13 14.93
CA TRP A 188 -1.13 -0.85 16.37
C TRP A 188 -1.76 -1.96 17.21
N PHE A 189 -2.98 -2.35 16.85
CA PHE A 189 -3.70 -3.37 17.61
C PHE A 189 -3.19 -4.79 17.32
N LEU A 190 -2.67 -5.06 16.13
CA LEU A 190 -1.89 -6.27 15.85
C LEU A 190 -0.67 -6.35 16.77
N HIS A 191 0.04 -5.24 16.97
CA HIS A 191 1.18 -5.19 17.90
C HIS A 191 0.76 -5.50 19.34
N TRP A 192 -0.32 -4.89 19.83
CA TRP A 192 -0.85 -5.15 21.18
C TRP A 192 -1.28 -6.60 21.37
N TYR A 193 -2.02 -7.14 20.41
CA TYR A 193 -2.44 -8.54 20.42
C TYR A 193 -1.24 -9.49 20.56
N ARG A 194 -0.19 -9.24 19.77
CA ARG A 194 1.05 -10.03 19.78
C ARG A 194 1.86 -9.88 21.07
N LEU A 195 1.83 -8.71 21.72
CA LEU A 195 2.40 -8.51 23.06
C LEU A 195 1.58 -9.18 24.18
N GLY A 196 0.36 -9.62 23.89
CA GLY A 196 -0.59 -10.09 24.91
C GLY A 196 -1.25 -8.96 25.71
N TYR A 197 -1.04 -7.70 25.32
CA TYR A 197 -1.61 -6.55 26.00
C TYR A 197 -3.07 -6.35 25.57
N ARG A 198 -4.00 -6.44 26.53
CA ARG A 198 -5.44 -6.20 26.32
C ARG A 198 -5.99 -6.89 25.06
N ARG A 199 -5.69 -8.19 24.90
CA ARG A 199 -5.98 -8.95 23.67
C ARG A 199 -7.39 -8.77 23.14
N ARG A 200 -8.41 -8.79 24.01
CA ARG A 200 -9.81 -8.60 23.59
C ARG A 200 -10.04 -7.26 22.90
N ILE A 201 -9.56 -6.16 23.48
CA ILE A 201 -9.68 -4.81 22.90
C ILE A 201 -8.91 -4.75 21.58
N ALA A 202 -7.70 -5.31 21.54
CA ALA A 202 -6.90 -5.35 20.33
C ALA A 202 -7.60 -6.11 19.20
N THR A 203 -8.19 -7.27 19.48
CA THR A 203 -8.97 -8.05 18.51
C THR A 203 -10.16 -7.25 18.00
N TRP A 204 -10.96 -6.64 18.87
CA TRP A 204 -12.12 -5.84 18.45
C TRP A 204 -11.74 -4.64 17.58
N MET A 205 -10.69 -3.91 17.96
CA MET A 205 -10.22 -2.76 17.18
C MET A 205 -9.63 -3.19 15.83
N MET A 206 -8.95 -4.33 15.77
CA MET A 206 -8.45 -4.91 14.52
C MET A 206 -9.60 -5.30 13.59
N LEU A 207 -10.62 -5.99 14.11
CA LEU A 207 -11.82 -6.36 13.33
C LEU A 207 -12.57 -5.12 12.83
N ALA A 208 -12.73 -4.09 13.66
CA ALA A 208 -13.34 -2.83 13.27
C ALA A 208 -12.55 -2.11 12.17
N ALA A 209 -11.22 -2.05 12.29
CA ALA A 209 -10.35 -1.46 11.28
C ALA A 209 -10.41 -2.22 9.94
N ILE A 210 -10.39 -3.56 9.99
CA ILE A 210 -10.54 -4.41 8.80
C ILE A 210 -11.91 -4.17 8.14
N PHE A 211 -12.98 -4.18 8.93
CA PHE A 211 -14.34 -3.91 8.44
C PHE A 211 -14.42 -2.58 7.70
N TRP A 212 -14.00 -1.48 8.34
CA TRP A 212 -14.03 -0.16 7.71
C TRP A 212 -13.16 -0.07 6.46
N LEU A 213 -12.02 -0.76 6.46
CA LEU A 213 -11.13 -0.83 5.32
C LEU A 213 -11.77 -1.55 4.12
N VAL A 214 -12.53 -2.63 4.34
CA VAL A 214 -13.22 -3.37 3.27
C VAL A 214 -14.65 -2.91 2.98
N ALA A 215 -15.23 -2.00 3.77
CA ALA A 215 -16.64 -1.61 3.69
C ALA A 215 -17.09 -1.05 2.32
N THR A 216 -16.17 -0.56 1.47
CA THR A 216 -16.48 -0.19 0.08
C THR A 216 -16.59 -1.38 -0.87
N GLY A 217 -16.38 -2.60 -0.38
CA GLY A 217 -16.34 -3.81 -1.20
C GLY A 217 -15.13 -3.90 -2.12
N GLN A 218 -14.06 -3.12 -1.91
CA GLN A 218 -12.90 -3.08 -2.82
C GLN A 218 -11.78 -4.04 -2.38
N ARG A 219 -11.03 -4.59 -3.37
CA ARG A 219 -9.95 -5.57 -3.15
C ARG A 219 -8.64 -4.93 -2.67
N TRP A 220 -8.27 -3.82 -3.29
CA TRP A 220 -7.05 -3.05 -3.04
C TRP A 220 -6.77 -2.74 -1.56
N PRO A 221 -7.73 -2.23 -0.77
CA PRO A 221 -7.48 -1.98 0.66
C PRO A 221 -7.00 -3.22 1.41
N LEU A 222 -7.57 -4.40 1.13
CA LEU A 222 -7.15 -5.64 1.77
C LEU A 222 -5.72 -6.02 1.37
N LEU A 223 -5.39 -5.93 0.07
CA LEU A 223 -4.03 -6.17 -0.41
C LEU A 223 -3.02 -5.24 0.28
N HIS A 224 -3.35 -3.96 0.41
CA HIS A 224 -2.54 -2.98 1.13
C HIS A 224 -2.32 -3.37 2.60
N LEU A 225 -3.38 -3.81 3.29
CA LEU A 225 -3.25 -4.29 4.66
C LEU A 225 -2.34 -5.52 4.77
N LEU A 226 -2.48 -6.50 3.87
CA LEU A 226 -1.65 -7.71 3.86
C LEU A 226 -0.18 -7.36 3.62
N LEU A 227 0.11 -6.51 2.63
CA LEU A 227 1.47 -6.05 2.33
C LEU A 227 2.07 -5.22 3.49
N ALA A 228 1.29 -4.33 4.12
CA ALA A 228 1.72 -3.60 5.31
C ALA A 228 2.03 -4.54 6.48
N CYS A 229 1.23 -5.60 6.66
CA CYS A 229 1.51 -6.66 7.62
C CYS A 229 2.82 -7.38 7.29
N LEU A 230 3.10 -7.74 6.03
CA LEU A 230 4.38 -8.34 5.64
C LEU A 230 5.56 -7.44 5.98
N ILE A 231 5.47 -6.14 5.67
CA ILE A 231 6.53 -5.18 6.01
C ILE A 231 6.71 -5.09 7.54
N TYR A 232 5.61 -4.99 8.29
CA TYR A 232 5.64 -5.00 9.76
C TYR A 232 6.27 -6.28 10.34
N PHE A 233 5.93 -7.45 9.80
CA PHE A 233 6.47 -8.73 10.24
C PHE A 233 7.95 -8.89 9.84
N SER A 234 8.37 -8.30 8.72
CA SER A 234 9.79 -8.29 8.33
C SER A 234 10.67 -7.62 9.38
N ILE A 235 10.14 -6.59 10.07
CA ILE A 235 10.81 -5.85 11.13
C ILE A 235 10.81 -6.62 12.45
N THR A 236 9.69 -7.27 12.78
CA THR A 236 9.40 -7.78 14.13
C THR A 236 9.61 -9.28 14.34
N LEU A 237 9.93 -10.05 13.29
CA LEU A 237 10.14 -11.50 13.34
C LEU A 237 11.55 -11.92 12.91
N SER A 238 11.95 -13.14 13.29
CA SER A 238 13.12 -13.80 12.70
C SER A 238 12.86 -14.23 11.25
N THR A 239 13.90 -14.47 10.46
CA THR A 239 13.77 -14.78 9.02
C THR A 239 12.91 -16.02 8.79
N ARG A 240 13.11 -17.07 9.57
CA ARG A 240 12.33 -18.31 9.47
C ARG A 240 10.85 -18.10 9.81
N GLN A 241 10.56 -17.29 10.82
CA GLN A 241 9.18 -16.97 11.20
C GLN A 241 8.51 -16.06 10.18
N PHE A 242 9.25 -15.10 9.64
CA PHE A 242 8.78 -14.20 8.58
C PHE A 242 8.31 -14.99 7.35
N TRP A 243 9.09 -15.95 6.86
CA TRP A 243 8.69 -16.75 5.69
C TRP A 243 7.44 -17.61 5.93
N ARG A 244 7.24 -18.11 7.16
CA ARG A 244 5.98 -18.78 7.52
C ARG A 244 4.79 -17.82 7.42
N VAL A 245 4.97 -16.59 7.92
CA VAL A 245 3.93 -15.55 7.82
C VAL A 245 3.68 -15.15 6.38
N VAL A 246 4.72 -15.03 5.54
CA VAL A 246 4.55 -14.78 4.09
C VAL A 246 3.64 -15.85 3.49
N LEU A 247 3.93 -17.13 3.72
CA LEU A 247 3.11 -18.22 3.21
C LEU A 247 1.64 -18.13 3.71
N THR A 248 1.44 -17.93 5.01
CA THR A 248 0.09 -17.81 5.59
C THR A 248 -0.67 -16.61 5.05
N VAL A 249 -0.03 -15.44 4.97
CA VAL A 249 -0.63 -14.20 4.46
C VAL A 249 -0.96 -14.34 2.97
N SER A 250 -0.09 -14.96 2.17
CA SER A 250 -0.35 -15.23 0.76
C SER A 250 -1.53 -16.19 0.58
N LEU A 251 -1.63 -17.25 1.39
CA LEU A 251 -2.74 -18.20 1.32
C LEU A 251 -4.07 -17.55 1.69
N ILE A 252 -4.11 -16.81 2.81
CA ILE A 252 -5.30 -16.07 3.24
C ILE A 252 -5.67 -15.01 2.20
N GLY A 253 -4.67 -14.27 1.69
CA GLY A 253 -4.86 -13.26 0.66
C GLY A 253 -5.42 -13.82 -0.64
N ALA A 254 -4.92 -14.98 -1.08
CA ALA A 254 -5.46 -15.69 -2.24
C ALA A 254 -6.91 -16.12 -2.01
N LEU A 255 -7.21 -16.74 -0.86
CA LEU A 255 -8.57 -17.20 -0.54
C LEU A 255 -9.57 -16.03 -0.49
N VAL A 256 -9.28 -15.01 0.33
CA VAL A 256 -10.16 -13.86 0.48
C VAL A 256 -10.22 -13.04 -0.82
N GLY A 257 -9.09 -12.89 -1.50
CA GLY A 257 -8.99 -12.22 -2.79
C GLY A 257 -9.85 -12.88 -3.86
N THR A 258 -9.87 -14.21 -3.93
CA THR A 258 -10.71 -14.98 -4.86
C THR A 258 -12.20 -14.76 -4.57
N VAL A 259 -12.61 -14.85 -3.31
CA VAL A 259 -14.01 -14.63 -2.91
C VAL A 259 -14.47 -13.20 -3.22
N LEU A 260 -13.69 -12.19 -2.80
CA LEU A 260 -13.99 -10.80 -3.12
C LEU A 260 -13.99 -10.55 -4.63
N THR A 261 -13.12 -11.25 -5.37
CA THR A 261 -13.06 -11.13 -6.82
C THR A 261 -14.28 -11.70 -7.49
N ALA A 262 -14.75 -12.87 -7.06
CA ALA A 262 -15.99 -13.46 -7.56
C ALA A 262 -17.20 -12.55 -7.29
N LEU A 263 -17.31 -11.99 -6.08
CA LEU A 263 -18.41 -11.08 -5.70
C LEU A 263 -18.40 -9.74 -6.48
N LEU A 264 -17.22 -9.33 -6.96
CA LEU A 264 -17.04 -8.09 -7.74
C LEU A 264 -17.05 -8.32 -9.25
N GLY A 265 -16.71 -9.52 -9.71
CA GLY A 265 -16.51 -9.83 -11.12
C GLY A 265 -17.81 -9.70 -11.90
N ARG A 266 -17.73 -9.04 -13.06
CA ARG A 266 -18.86 -8.95 -14.00
C ARG A 266 -18.73 -10.14 -14.96
N THR A 267 -19.76 -10.96 -15.05
CA THR A 267 -19.88 -11.98 -16.09
C THR A 267 -21.32 -12.06 -16.55
N THR A 268 -21.51 -12.36 -17.84
CA THR A 268 -22.80 -12.65 -18.45
C THR A 268 -23.22 -14.11 -18.26
N GLU A 269 -22.29 -14.96 -17.82
CA GLU A 269 -22.55 -16.38 -17.57
C GLU A 269 -23.19 -16.60 -16.20
N GLN A 270 -24.20 -17.47 -16.12
CA GLN A 270 -24.74 -17.93 -14.85
C GLN A 270 -23.77 -18.92 -14.21
N LEU A 271 -23.16 -18.51 -13.10
CA LEU A 271 -22.31 -19.38 -12.28
C LEU A 271 -23.21 -20.16 -11.30
N THR A 272 -23.30 -21.48 -11.46
CA THR A 272 -24.26 -22.32 -10.74
C THR A 272 -23.62 -23.12 -9.60
N SER A 273 -22.33 -23.43 -9.72
CA SER A 273 -21.60 -24.21 -8.70
C SER A 273 -20.57 -23.37 -7.93
N LEU A 274 -20.30 -23.75 -6.66
CA LEU A 274 -19.26 -23.09 -5.85
C LEU A 274 -17.88 -23.17 -6.51
N LEU A 275 -17.58 -24.28 -7.20
CA LEU A 275 -16.32 -24.47 -7.91
C LEU A 275 -16.20 -23.52 -9.11
N GLU A 276 -17.26 -23.31 -9.89
CA GLU A 276 -17.30 -22.29 -10.95
C GLU A 276 -17.05 -20.89 -10.39
N ILE A 277 -17.70 -20.53 -9.27
CA ILE A 277 -17.53 -19.23 -8.61
C ILE A 277 -16.07 -19.03 -8.16
N LEU A 278 -15.46 -20.05 -7.56
CA LEU A 278 -14.06 -19.98 -7.11
C LEU A 278 -13.07 -19.97 -8.28
N TYR A 279 -13.32 -20.73 -9.34
CA TYR A 279 -12.50 -20.74 -10.55
C TYR A 279 -12.57 -19.39 -11.27
N PHE A 280 -13.78 -18.86 -11.47
CA PHE A 280 -14.00 -17.52 -12.01
C PHE A 280 -13.32 -16.44 -11.18
N GLY A 281 -13.49 -16.50 -9.84
CA GLY A 281 -12.83 -15.58 -8.92
C GLY A 281 -11.30 -15.66 -8.97
N GLY A 282 -10.76 -16.87 -9.05
CA GLY A 282 -9.31 -17.11 -9.13
C GLY A 282 -8.71 -16.62 -10.44
N GLY A 283 -9.34 -16.94 -11.57
CA GLY A 283 -8.93 -16.48 -12.90
C GLY A 283 -8.92 -14.96 -13.00
N ASN A 284 -10.01 -14.31 -12.61
CA ASN A 284 -10.10 -12.85 -12.57
C ASN A 284 -9.10 -12.20 -11.61
N LEU A 285 -8.77 -12.87 -10.49
CA LEU A 285 -7.78 -12.35 -9.55
C LEU A 285 -6.39 -12.39 -10.18
N MET A 286 -6.03 -13.50 -10.82
CA MET A 286 -4.75 -13.65 -11.52
C MET A 286 -4.64 -12.67 -12.68
N GLU A 287 -5.68 -12.52 -13.48
CA GLU A 287 -5.77 -11.48 -14.51
C GLU A 287 -5.47 -10.10 -13.93
N ARG A 288 -6.17 -9.72 -12.87
CA ARG A 288 -6.03 -8.39 -12.27
C ARG A 288 -4.66 -8.15 -11.64
N ILE A 289 -4.05 -9.17 -11.04
CA ILE A 289 -2.71 -9.06 -10.45
C ILE A 289 -1.63 -8.99 -11.54
N LEU A 290 -1.73 -9.83 -12.57
CA LEU A 290 -0.64 -10.02 -13.54
C LEU A 290 -0.68 -9.01 -14.67
N TYR A 291 -1.85 -8.69 -15.22
CA TYR A 291 -1.93 -7.84 -16.43
C TYR A 291 -3.04 -6.80 -16.43
N GLY A 292 -4.07 -6.93 -15.59
CA GLY A 292 -5.20 -5.99 -15.56
C GLY A 292 -4.83 -4.54 -15.23
N ASN A 293 -3.69 -4.30 -14.57
CA ASN A 293 -3.19 -2.94 -14.32
C ASN A 293 -2.33 -2.39 -15.49
N ALA A 294 -1.89 -3.23 -16.42
CA ALA A 294 -1.04 -2.84 -17.54
C ALA A 294 -1.83 -2.44 -18.80
N VAL A 295 -3.13 -2.73 -18.87
CA VAL A 295 -3.96 -2.50 -20.07
C VAL A 295 -3.90 -1.04 -20.52
N ALA A 296 -4.36 -0.10 -19.67
CA ALA A 296 -4.39 1.31 -20.01
C ALA A 296 -2.96 1.89 -20.16
N PRO A 297 -1.99 1.56 -19.29
CA PRO A 297 -0.61 1.96 -19.52
C PRO A 297 -0.04 1.58 -20.89
N VAL A 298 -0.18 0.31 -21.31
CA VAL A 298 0.35 -0.15 -22.60
C VAL A 298 -0.36 0.53 -23.77
N LEU A 299 -1.70 0.62 -23.74
CA LEU A 299 -2.47 1.28 -24.80
C LEU A 299 -2.12 2.75 -24.96
N SER A 300 -1.71 3.43 -23.88
CA SER A 300 -1.33 4.85 -23.94
C SER A 300 -0.11 5.13 -24.85
N PHE A 301 0.73 4.13 -25.13
CA PHE A 301 1.87 4.27 -26.04
C PHE A 301 1.47 4.38 -27.52
N ASP A 302 0.24 3.99 -27.89
CA ASP A 302 -0.31 4.26 -29.23
C ASP A 302 -0.87 5.70 -29.33
N LEU A 303 -1.10 6.33 -28.18
CA LEU A 303 -1.68 7.68 -28.09
C LEU A 303 -0.61 8.75 -27.93
N TYR A 304 0.44 8.52 -27.13
CA TYR A 304 1.48 9.50 -26.82
C TYR A 304 2.85 9.08 -27.39
N PRO A 305 3.62 9.99 -28.03
CA PRO A 305 3.29 11.39 -28.34
C PRO A 305 2.54 11.55 -29.69
N GLY A 306 2.13 10.46 -30.34
CA GLY A 306 1.65 10.48 -31.72
C GLY A 306 0.33 11.23 -31.92
N ARG A 307 -0.70 10.88 -31.14
CA ARG A 307 -2.04 11.52 -31.21
C ARG A 307 -2.19 12.66 -30.21
N TYR A 308 -1.53 12.56 -29.06
CA TYR A 308 -1.53 13.59 -28.03
C TYR A 308 -0.09 14.03 -27.71
N PRO A 309 0.16 15.33 -27.52
CA PRO A 309 1.49 15.82 -27.18
C PRO A 309 1.91 15.36 -25.78
N LEU A 310 3.21 15.39 -25.52
CA LEU A 310 3.74 15.19 -24.17
C LEU A 310 3.19 16.26 -23.21
N LEU A 311 2.95 15.87 -21.96
CA LEU A 311 2.28 16.72 -20.97
C LEU A 311 3.22 17.62 -20.16
N TYR A 312 4.55 17.42 -20.25
CA TYR A 312 5.59 18.22 -19.59
C TYR A 312 5.35 18.50 -18.09
N GLY A 313 4.81 17.53 -17.35
CA GLY A 313 4.51 17.62 -15.92
C GLY A 313 3.04 17.93 -15.61
N GLY A 314 2.20 18.13 -16.64
CA GLY A 314 0.77 18.40 -16.49
C GLY A 314 0.02 17.34 -15.68
N SER A 315 0.42 16.06 -15.79
CA SER A 315 -0.21 14.99 -14.99
C SER A 315 0.02 15.17 -13.48
N TYR A 316 1.25 15.55 -13.11
CA TYR A 316 1.62 15.76 -11.71
C TYR A 316 0.93 16.99 -11.14
N LEU A 317 0.84 18.07 -11.92
CA LEU A 317 0.13 19.28 -11.53
C LEU A 317 -1.37 19.00 -11.33
N GLN A 318 -2.02 18.30 -12.28
CA GLN A 318 -3.43 17.96 -12.16
C GLN A 318 -3.70 17.08 -10.93
N ASN A 319 -2.83 16.11 -10.66
CA ASN A 319 -2.92 15.30 -9.45
C ASN A 319 -2.76 16.14 -8.18
N LEU A 320 -1.81 17.08 -8.13
CA LEU A 320 -1.64 17.98 -6.98
C LEU A 320 -2.89 18.84 -6.75
N LEU A 321 -3.46 19.40 -7.82
CA LEU A 321 -4.69 20.19 -7.76
C LEU A 321 -5.90 19.37 -7.30
N SER A 322 -5.95 18.07 -7.63
CA SER A 322 -7.05 17.18 -7.20
C SER A 322 -7.10 16.91 -5.68
N TYR A 323 -6.02 17.23 -4.95
CA TYR A 323 -6.02 17.17 -3.48
C TYR A 323 -6.50 18.47 -2.82
N LEU A 324 -6.62 19.56 -3.58
CA LEU A 324 -7.18 20.81 -3.08
C LEU A 324 -8.72 20.73 -3.05
N PRO A 325 -9.40 21.47 -2.15
CA PRO A 325 -10.86 21.52 -2.13
C PRO A 325 -11.40 22.02 -3.47
N GLY A 326 -12.25 21.22 -4.13
CA GLY A 326 -12.89 21.59 -5.39
C GLY A 326 -13.21 20.39 -6.29
N PRO A 327 -13.89 20.63 -7.42
CA PRO A 327 -14.34 19.58 -8.34
C PRO A 327 -13.26 19.13 -9.36
N SER A 328 -11.98 19.43 -9.12
CA SER A 328 -10.93 19.15 -10.11
C SER A 328 -10.70 17.64 -10.27
N PRO A 329 -10.81 17.07 -11.50
CA PRO A 329 -10.58 15.65 -11.71
C PRO A 329 -9.10 15.31 -11.52
N SER A 330 -8.81 14.18 -10.85
CA SER A 330 -7.46 13.64 -10.74
C SER A 330 -6.97 13.08 -12.09
N PHE A 331 -5.68 13.15 -12.37
CA PHE A 331 -5.13 12.67 -13.64
C PHE A 331 -5.44 11.19 -13.94
N PRO A 332 -5.42 10.23 -12.99
CA PRO A 332 -5.84 8.85 -13.24
C PRO A 332 -7.22 8.71 -13.91
N VAL A 333 -8.16 9.60 -13.59
CA VAL A 333 -9.51 9.60 -14.18
C VAL A 333 -9.43 10.09 -15.62
N THR A 334 -8.79 11.24 -15.85
CA THR A 334 -8.58 11.79 -17.19
C THR A 334 -7.79 10.84 -18.09
N PHE A 335 -6.73 10.22 -17.56
CA PHE A 335 -5.92 9.23 -18.27
C PHE A 335 -6.75 8.02 -18.69
N ASN A 336 -7.54 7.44 -17.78
CA ASN A 336 -8.37 6.29 -18.10
C ASN A 336 -9.41 6.63 -19.18
N TRP A 337 -10.05 7.79 -19.08
CA TRP A 337 -11.00 8.25 -20.08
C TRP A 337 -10.35 8.44 -21.46
N ILE A 338 -9.18 9.09 -21.52
CA ILE A 338 -8.44 9.28 -22.78
C ILE A 338 -8.05 7.94 -23.43
N VAL A 339 -7.63 6.97 -22.62
CA VAL A 339 -7.09 5.70 -23.13
C VAL A 339 -8.19 4.67 -23.43
N MET A 340 -9.14 4.51 -22.52
CA MET A 340 -10.13 3.43 -22.56
C MET A 340 -11.47 3.90 -23.14
N GLY A 341 -11.72 5.21 -23.23
CA GLY A 341 -13.02 5.77 -23.59
C GLY A 341 -14.11 5.52 -22.53
N ASP A 342 -13.75 4.92 -21.39
CA ASP A 342 -14.65 4.59 -20.30
C ASP A 342 -14.64 5.70 -19.25
N THR A 343 -15.83 6.18 -18.93
CA THR A 343 -16.07 7.17 -17.88
C THR A 343 -16.35 6.48 -16.53
N GLN A 344 -16.71 5.20 -16.53
CA GLN A 344 -17.09 4.46 -15.34
C GLN A 344 -15.89 3.77 -14.67
N GLY A 345 -15.34 4.47 -13.67
CA GLY A 345 -14.58 3.85 -12.60
C GLY A 345 -13.11 4.24 -12.55
N PHE A 346 -12.60 4.31 -11.33
CA PHE A 346 -11.18 4.45 -11.06
C PHE A 346 -10.50 3.10 -11.36
N THR A 347 -10.21 2.81 -12.64
CA THR A 347 -9.90 1.44 -13.09
C THR A 347 -8.42 1.12 -13.32
N ALA A 348 -7.52 2.08 -13.46
CA ALA A 348 -6.08 1.90 -13.25
C ALA A 348 -5.39 3.27 -13.38
N PRO A 349 -4.73 3.81 -12.34
CA PRO A 349 -3.82 4.94 -12.53
C PRO A 349 -2.70 4.55 -13.51
N PRO A 350 -2.12 5.53 -14.24
CA PRO A 350 -0.88 5.26 -14.96
C PRO A 350 0.16 4.77 -13.95
N ASP A 351 0.91 3.73 -14.33
CA ASP A 351 2.06 3.30 -13.54
C ASP A 351 3.15 4.39 -13.59
N PHE A 352 4.13 4.32 -12.69
CA PHE A 352 5.17 5.34 -12.56
C PHE A 352 5.95 5.58 -13.87
N TYR A 353 6.26 4.51 -14.59
CA TYR A 353 7.07 4.58 -15.81
C TYR A 353 6.27 5.16 -16.97
N THR A 354 5.00 4.78 -17.08
CA THR A 354 4.08 5.34 -18.07
C THR A 354 3.80 6.81 -17.80
N GLU A 355 3.56 7.20 -16.54
CA GLU A 355 3.36 8.61 -16.20
C GLU A 355 4.62 9.44 -16.51
N ALA A 356 5.82 8.92 -16.25
CA ALA A 356 7.06 9.61 -16.64
C ALA A 356 7.18 9.77 -18.17
N TYR A 357 6.84 8.73 -18.93
CA TYR A 357 6.90 8.74 -20.40
C TYR A 357 5.92 9.74 -21.02
N ILE A 358 4.65 9.74 -20.62
CA ILE A 358 3.64 10.65 -21.20
C ILE A 358 3.95 12.13 -20.89
N ASN A 359 4.71 12.42 -19.83
CA ASN A 359 5.12 13.79 -19.54
C ASN A 359 6.40 14.19 -20.29
N PHE A 360 7.38 13.30 -20.39
CA PHE A 360 8.76 13.69 -20.72
C PHE A 360 9.48 12.71 -21.68
N GLY A 361 8.77 11.73 -22.22
CA GLY A 361 9.32 10.67 -23.09
C GLY A 361 10.33 9.77 -22.38
N TYR A 362 11.08 8.99 -23.16
CA TYR A 362 12.07 8.04 -22.65
C TYR A 362 13.16 8.69 -21.80
N MET A 363 13.63 9.88 -22.18
CA MET A 363 14.64 10.63 -21.42
C MET A 363 14.13 10.97 -20.01
N GLY A 364 12.88 11.43 -19.93
CA GLY A 364 12.23 11.67 -18.65
C GLY A 364 12.02 10.42 -17.83
N THR A 365 11.58 9.31 -18.43
CA THR A 365 11.51 8.02 -17.74
C THR A 365 12.85 7.62 -17.14
N ALA A 366 13.94 7.71 -17.92
CA ALA A 366 15.28 7.36 -17.44
C ALA A 366 15.73 8.25 -16.27
N LEU A 367 15.63 9.58 -16.44
CA LEU A 367 16.09 10.54 -15.44
C LEU A 367 15.24 10.48 -14.15
N LEU A 368 13.91 10.52 -14.27
CA LEU A 368 13.02 10.49 -13.11
C LEU A 368 13.14 9.17 -12.35
N SER A 369 13.25 8.03 -13.06
CA SER A 369 13.42 6.74 -12.41
C SER A 369 14.74 6.65 -11.65
N PHE A 370 15.83 7.14 -12.25
CA PHE A 370 17.13 7.22 -11.57
C PHE A 370 17.06 8.05 -10.29
N LEU A 371 16.53 9.28 -10.38
CA LEU A 371 16.38 10.17 -9.23
C LEU A 371 15.45 9.58 -8.17
N PHE A 372 14.37 8.90 -8.58
CA PHE A 372 13.46 8.23 -7.66
C PHE A 372 14.14 7.07 -6.93
N GLY A 373 14.97 6.27 -7.63
CA GLY A 373 15.81 5.24 -7.01
C GLY A 373 16.75 5.82 -5.94
N VAL A 374 17.44 6.92 -6.26
CA VAL A 374 18.27 7.66 -5.29
C VAL A 374 17.45 8.15 -4.09
N ALA A 375 16.27 8.71 -4.35
CA ALA A 375 15.38 9.20 -3.30
C ALA A 375 14.88 8.08 -2.38
N LEU A 376 14.49 6.92 -2.92
CA LEU A 376 14.05 5.76 -2.14
C LEU A 376 15.14 5.20 -1.23
N ALA A 377 16.39 5.17 -1.71
CA ALA A 377 17.56 4.84 -0.90
C ALA A 377 17.76 5.85 0.25
N GLY A 378 17.66 7.15 -0.05
CA GLY A 378 17.73 8.21 0.97
C GLY A 378 16.62 8.10 2.02
N VAL A 379 15.37 7.95 1.59
CA VAL A 379 14.20 7.79 2.46
C VAL A 379 14.35 6.56 3.36
N THR A 380 14.87 5.45 2.83
CA THR A 380 15.17 4.26 3.63
C THR A 380 16.04 4.62 4.83
N ARG A 381 17.15 5.33 4.61
CA ARG A 381 18.07 5.75 5.69
C ARG A 381 17.40 6.66 6.71
N LEU A 382 16.66 7.65 6.24
CA LEU A 382 16.00 8.64 7.09
C LEU A 382 14.89 8.02 7.95
N ALA A 383 14.26 6.94 7.48
CA ALA A 383 13.13 6.32 8.16
C ALA A 383 13.52 5.22 9.16
N LEU A 384 14.72 4.63 9.08
CA LEU A 384 15.17 3.59 10.01
C LEU A 384 15.16 3.99 11.50
N PRO A 385 15.50 5.24 11.90
CA PRO A 385 15.36 5.68 13.28
C PRO A 385 13.94 5.57 13.84
N LEU A 386 12.91 5.61 12.98
CA LEU A 386 11.50 5.50 13.37
C LEU A 386 11.15 4.11 13.91
N LEU A 387 11.94 3.08 13.60
CA LEU A 387 11.65 1.69 13.96
C LEU A 387 11.73 1.37 15.47
N ARG A 388 11.99 2.37 16.32
CA ARG A 388 12.10 2.21 17.78
C ARG A 388 10.74 2.23 18.49
N THR A 389 9.72 2.81 17.86
CA THR A 389 8.41 3.01 18.49
C THR A 389 7.31 2.36 17.67
N LEU A 390 6.18 2.04 18.33
CA LEU A 390 5.01 1.48 17.64
C LEU A 390 4.51 2.41 16.53
N THR A 391 4.33 3.71 16.83
CA THR A 391 3.95 4.72 15.83
C THR A 391 4.95 4.73 14.68
N GLY A 392 6.26 4.81 14.96
CA GLY A 392 7.26 4.88 13.91
C GLY A 392 7.36 3.61 13.06
N VAL A 393 7.19 2.41 13.65
CA VAL A 393 7.09 1.15 12.90
C VAL A 393 5.85 1.13 12.00
N SER A 394 4.69 1.57 12.49
CA SER A 394 3.46 1.61 11.68
C SER A 394 3.54 2.63 10.53
N LEU A 395 4.15 3.79 10.78
CA LEU A 395 4.41 4.81 9.76
C LEU A 395 5.43 4.30 8.74
N TYR A 396 6.52 3.67 9.18
CA TYR A 396 7.49 3.06 8.27
C TYR A 396 6.85 1.99 7.39
N ALA A 397 6.04 1.09 7.98
CA ALA A 397 5.41 0.00 7.25
C ALA A 397 4.44 0.52 6.17
N THR A 398 3.63 1.52 6.51
CA THR A 398 2.73 2.15 5.54
C THR A 398 3.48 3.00 4.52
N MET A 399 4.49 3.77 4.90
CA MET A 399 5.33 4.52 3.97
C MET A 399 5.98 3.60 2.94
N THR A 400 6.58 2.51 3.41
CA THR A 400 7.21 1.48 2.58
C THR A 400 6.20 0.87 1.62
N LEU A 401 4.99 0.55 2.09
CA LEU A 401 3.91 0.05 1.24
C LEU A 401 3.61 1.03 0.11
N TYR A 402 3.25 2.28 0.43
CA TYR A 402 2.80 3.24 -0.58
C TYR A 402 3.94 3.60 -1.54
N LEU A 403 5.18 3.74 -1.06
CA LEU A 403 6.35 3.91 -1.92
C LEU A 403 6.59 2.71 -2.82
N SER A 404 6.39 1.48 -2.35
CA SER A 404 6.53 0.28 -3.18
C SER A 404 5.48 0.26 -4.29
N MET A 405 4.23 0.57 -3.95
CA MET A 405 3.10 0.56 -4.87
C MET A 405 3.13 1.70 -5.90
N THR A 406 3.90 2.77 -5.68
CA THR A 406 4.07 3.85 -6.67
C THR A 406 4.49 3.33 -8.05
N SER A 407 5.26 2.24 -8.09
CA SER A 407 5.58 1.52 -9.33
C SER A 407 4.35 1.26 -10.21
N SER A 408 3.22 0.88 -9.61
CA SER A 408 1.94 0.57 -10.27
C SER A 408 0.87 1.67 -10.18
N THR A 409 1.07 2.70 -9.35
CA THR A 409 0.04 3.72 -9.09
C THR A 409 0.48 5.16 -9.34
N GLY A 410 1.73 5.40 -9.72
CA GLY A 410 2.32 6.74 -9.83
C GLY A 410 2.72 7.32 -8.48
N VAL A 411 3.48 8.44 -8.51
CA VAL A 411 4.09 9.06 -7.32
C VAL A 411 3.05 9.77 -6.45
N THR A 412 2.00 10.29 -7.06
CA THR A 412 1.02 11.18 -6.40
C THR A 412 0.21 10.47 -5.32
N PHE A 413 0.04 9.15 -5.43
CA PHE A 413 -0.55 8.32 -4.37
C PHE A 413 0.20 8.41 -3.04
N PHE A 414 1.50 8.71 -3.05
CA PHE A 414 2.28 8.89 -1.83
C PHE A 414 1.91 10.18 -1.08
N LEU A 415 1.41 11.21 -1.77
CA LEU A 415 0.99 12.46 -1.11
C LEU A 415 -0.15 12.23 -0.13
N GLY A 416 -1.10 11.37 -0.48
CA GLY A 416 -2.17 10.94 0.44
C GLY A 416 -1.61 10.31 1.72
N TRP A 417 -0.52 9.54 1.63
CA TRP A 417 0.15 8.98 2.80
C TRP A 417 0.75 10.07 3.69
N VAL A 418 1.41 11.08 3.12
CA VAL A 418 2.00 12.19 3.89
C VAL A 418 0.94 12.93 4.70
N VAL A 419 -0.19 13.26 4.06
CA VAL A 419 -1.32 13.97 4.72
C VAL A 419 -1.88 13.14 5.89
N VAL A 420 -2.16 11.85 5.66
CA VAL A 420 -2.73 10.98 6.70
C VAL A 420 -1.72 10.72 7.81
N ALA A 421 -0.44 10.49 7.49
CA ALA A 421 0.60 10.30 8.49
C ALA A 421 0.74 11.53 9.40
N GLY A 422 0.74 12.74 8.82
CA GLY A 422 0.74 14.00 9.57
C GLY A 422 -0.48 14.12 10.48
N ALA A 423 -1.68 13.85 9.96
CA ALA A 423 -2.91 13.88 10.75
C ALA A 423 -2.90 12.86 11.89
N VAL A 424 -2.43 11.62 11.67
CA VAL A 424 -2.30 10.59 12.71
C VAL A 424 -1.36 11.05 13.84
N VAL A 425 -0.21 11.62 13.49
CA VAL A 425 0.75 12.13 14.48
C VAL A 425 0.14 13.31 15.25
N GLY A 426 -0.53 14.23 14.56
CA GLY A 426 -1.24 15.36 15.19
C GLY A 426 -2.33 14.90 16.16
N LEU A 427 -3.17 13.94 15.76
CA LEU A 427 -4.21 13.36 16.62
C LEU A 427 -3.62 12.68 17.86
N LEU A 428 -2.51 11.97 17.72
CA LEU A 428 -1.81 11.38 18.87
C LEU A 428 -1.30 12.45 19.84
N GLN A 429 -0.74 13.55 19.34
CA GLN A 429 -0.27 14.67 20.16
C GLN A 429 -1.43 15.35 20.89
N VAL A 430 -2.54 15.60 20.20
CA VAL A 430 -3.77 16.16 20.80
C VAL A 430 -4.32 15.23 21.88
N ALA A 431 -4.38 13.93 21.63
CA ALA A 431 -4.87 12.96 22.62
C ALA A 431 -3.98 12.92 23.88
N VAL A 432 -2.66 13.03 23.72
CA VAL A 432 -1.72 13.15 24.86
C VAL A 432 -1.92 14.46 25.62
N PHE A 433 -2.15 15.56 24.92
CA PHE A 433 -2.43 16.85 25.55
C PHE A 433 -3.71 16.78 26.39
N ILE A 434 -4.79 16.19 25.86
CA ILE A 434 -6.05 15.99 26.58
C ILE A 434 -5.84 15.12 27.83
N GLU A 435 -5.12 14.00 27.74
CA GLU A 435 -4.84 13.14 28.91
C GLU A 435 -4.04 13.88 30.00
N ARG A 436 -3.11 14.77 29.62
CA ARG A 436 -2.37 15.61 30.57
C ARG A 436 -3.28 16.66 31.21
N PHE A 437 -4.10 17.33 30.42
CA PHE A 437 -5.01 18.38 30.89
C PHE A 437 -6.05 17.83 31.88
N LEU A 438 -6.58 16.63 31.62
CA LEU A 438 -7.52 15.95 32.51
C LEU A 438 -6.90 15.43 33.83
N GLY A 439 -5.65 15.79 34.15
CA GLY A 439 -4.99 15.42 35.41
C GLY A 439 -4.61 13.94 35.51
N ARG A 440 -4.75 13.16 34.43
CA ARG A 440 -4.52 11.70 34.40
C ARG A 440 -3.09 11.32 34.01
N GLY A 441 -2.13 12.22 34.22
CA GLY A 441 -0.71 12.04 33.89
C GLY A 441 0.04 10.94 34.68
N SER A 442 -0.66 10.11 35.48
CA SER A 442 -0.05 9.05 36.30
C SER A 442 0.61 7.94 35.48
N TRP A 443 0.28 7.79 34.19
CA TRP A 443 0.79 6.69 33.36
C TRP A 443 2.32 6.67 33.25
N ARG A 444 2.99 7.83 33.23
CA ARG A 444 4.47 7.88 33.27
C ARG A 444 5.06 7.39 34.60
N ARG A 445 4.32 7.53 35.72
CA ARG A 445 4.75 7.02 37.03
C ARG A 445 4.60 5.51 37.12
N GLU A 446 3.52 4.95 36.57
CA GLU A 446 3.28 3.51 36.53
C GLU A 446 4.27 2.75 35.64
N GLU A 447 4.63 3.29 34.46
CA GLU A 447 5.67 2.68 33.60
C GLU A 447 7.07 2.76 34.23
N MET A 448 7.42 3.89 34.86
CA MET A 448 8.69 3.98 35.60
C MET A 448 8.71 3.01 36.79
N GLN A 449 7.61 2.85 37.51
CA GLN A 449 7.54 1.91 38.63
C GLN A 449 7.66 0.46 38.14
N ALA A 450 6.95 0.06 37.08
CA ALA A 450 7.00 -1.30 36.55
C ALA A 450 8.37 -1.69 35.95
N ASP A 451 9.07 -0.75 35.32
CA ASP A 451 10.44 -0.98 34.84
C ASP A 451 11.47 -1.03 35.99
N THR A 452 11.27 -0.20 37.03
CA THR A 452 12.12 -0.23 38.24
C THR A 452 11.95 -1.55 39.00
N GLU A 453 10.71 -2.05 39.12
CA GLU A 453 10.39 -3.30 39.81
C GLU A 453 10.94 -4.53 39.07
N LYS A 454 10.86 -4.55 37.73
CA LYS A 454 11.51 -5.59 36.91
C LYS A 454 13.03 -5.54 36.97
N SER A 455 13.64 -4.36 37.09
CA SER A 455 15.09 -4.23 37.29
C SER A 455 15.55 -4.74 38.66
N ARG A 456 14.69 -4.64 39.69
CA ARG A 456 14.94 -5.17 41.04
C ARG A 456 14.75 -6.67 41.13
N LEU A 457 13.74 -7.22 40.46
CA LEU A 457 13.45 -8.66 40.42
C LEU A 457 14.39 -9.44 39.47
N GLY A 458 15.11 -8.75 38.59
CA GLY A 458 16.07 -9.34 37.66
C GLY A 458 17.53 -9.34 38.12
N ARG A 459 17.85 -8.79 39.30
CA ARG A 459 19.19 -8.99 39.89
C ARG A 459 19.19 -10.35 40.57
N PRO A 460 19.95 -11.35 40.08
CA PRO A 460 20.17 -12.55 40.87
C PRO A 460 20.77 -12.11 42.20
N HIS A 461 20.12 -12.49 43.30
CA HIS A 461 20.77 -12.47 44.61
C HIS A 461 22.00 -13.38 44.48
N GLU A 462 23.18 -12.79 44.25
CA GLU A 462 24.46 -13.40 44.60
C GLU A 462 24.43 -13.61 46.11
N LYS A 463 23.85 -14.73 46.54
CA LYS A 463 24.11 -15.26 47.86
C LYS A 463 25.56 -15.72 47.84
N GLY A 464 26.41 -14.90 48.44
CA GLY A 464 27.80 -15.24 48.71
C GLY A 464 27.86 -16.58 49.42
N ALA A 465 28.42 -17.58 48.75
CA ALA A 465 28.93 -18.78 49.36
C ALA A 465 30.25 -18.40 50.05
N ILE A 466 30.18 -18.15 51.36
CA ILE A 466 31.34 -18.18 52.26
C ILE A 466 31.09 -19.38 53.19
N GLN A 467 31.86 -20.45 52.99
CA GLN A 467 32.54 -21.26 54.02
C GLN A 467 32.97 -22.62 53.44
N ALA A 468 34.28 -22.76 53.24
CA ALA A 468 35.04 -23.96 53.56
C ALA A 468 36.32 -23.47 54.26
#